data_AF-A0AA35X2N9-F1
#
_entry.id   AF-A0AA35X2N9-F1
#
_cell.length_a   1.000
_cell.length_b   1.000
_cell.length_c   1.000
_cell.angle_alpha   90.00
_cell.angle_beta   90.00
_cell.angle_gamma   90.00
#
_symmetry.space_group_name_H-M   'P 1'
#
loop_
_entity.id
_entity.type
_entity.pdbx_description
1 polymer ?
#
loop_
_entity_poly.entity_id
_entity_poly.type
_entity_poly.pdbx_seq_one_letter_code
_entity_poly.pdbx_strand_id
1 'polypeptide(L)'
;MPRVVELPDGRWLAPTATWAGWDGERPEGLKTVVLESADAGRTWPRYAVMFDGTAEGVEHWEVSVVQLADGRVLAVSWVFHSESGTHRPNRYALSSDGGRSFAPPAELGLLGQTCKALALQDGRVLFVYRRADRPGLWAALSTMNGGAWQHEEHLLLWNGGLADSGMTGAGGASDELAALKFGFPQMLERGGGEVLVAFWCFEDWSTRIRWIRLDVSG
;
A
#
# COMPACT_ATOMS: atom_id res chain seq x y z
N MET A 1 1.39 10.02 -5.69
CA MET A 1 2.18 9.12 -6.56
C MET A 1 2.79 8.01 -5.72
N PRO A 2 2.84 6.77 -6.23
CA PRO A 2 3.55 5.68 -5.57
C PRO A 2 5.04 6.03 -5.34
N ARG A 3 5.61 5.54 -4.25
CA ARG A 3 7.00 5.78 -3.86
C ARG A 3 7.94 4.95 -4.74
N VAL A 4 8.99 5.58 -5.28
CA VAL A 4 10.13 4.86 -5.88
C VAL A 4 10.97 4.23 -4.77
N VAL A 5 11.31 2.97 -4.93
CA VAL A 5 12.15 2.21 -4.00
C VAL A 5 13.52 2.02 -4.63
N GLU A 6 14.55 2.56 -4.00
CA GLU A 6 15.94 2.29 -4.36
C GLU A 6 16.41 1.03 -3.65
N LEU A 7 16.91 0.07 -4.42
CA LEU A 7 17.52 -1.16 -3.93
C LEU A 7 19.02 -0.93 -3.65
N PRO A 8 19.65 -1.72 -2.75
CA PRO A 8 21.07 -1.63 -2.43
C PRO A 8 22.02 -1.82 -3.63
N ASP A 9 21.57 -2.48 -4.69
CA ASP A 9 22.33 -2.66 -5.93
C ASP A 9 22.23 -1.46 -6.90
N GLY A 10 21.57 -0.37 -6.47
CA GLY A 10 21.40 0.86 -7.22
C GLY A 10 20.23 0.84 -8.22
N ARG A 11 19.51 -0.28 -8.36
CA ARG A 11 18.29 -0.32 -9.17
C ARG A 11 17.14 0.36 -8.45
N TRP A 12 16.27 1.00 -9.21
CA TRP A 12 15.05 1.63 -8.72
C TRP A 12 13.83 0.86 -9.18
N LEU A 13 12.85 0.73 -8.29
CA LEU A 13 11.56 0.11 -8.52
C LEU A 13 10.45 1.16 -8.41
N ALA A 14 9.60 1.27 -9.43
CA ALA A 14 8.45 2.16 -9.43
C ALA A 14 7.15 1.37 -9.61
N PRO A 15 6.37 1.15 -8.54
CA PRO A 15 5.11 0.41 -8.64
C PRO A 15 4.02 1.27 -9.27
N THR A 16 3.19 0.66 -10.12
CA THR A 16 2.05 1.29 -10.81
C THR A 16 0.99 0.24 -11.13
N ALA A 17 -0.13 0.66 -11.71
CA ALA A 17 -1.23 -0.20 -12.14
C ALA A 17 -1.58 0.01 -13.62
N THR A 18 -2.11 -1.02 -14.26
CA THR A 18 -2.84 -0.85 -15.52
C THR A 18 -4.12 -0.06 -15.24
N TRP A 19 -4.59 0.67 -16.24
CA TRP A 19 -5.83 1.43 -16.14
C TRP A 19 -6.69 1.18 -17.37
N ALA A 20 -7.99 1.41 -17.22
CA ALA A 20 -8.91 1.34 -18.35
C ALA A 20 -8.56 2.39 -19.42
N GLY A 21 -8.78 2.02 -20.67
CA GLY A 21 -8.83 2.97 -21.78
C GLY A 21 -9.93 4.00 -21.59
N TRP A 22 -9.92 5.03 -22.43
CA TRP A 22 -10.94 6.09 -22.41
C TRP A 22 -12.36 5.57 -22.69
N ASP A 23 -12.45 4.44 -23.39
CA ASP A 23 -13.67 3.69 -23.73
C ASP A 23 -14.08 2.70 -22.63
N GLY A 24 -13.32 2.61 -21.54
CA GLY A 24 -13.56 1.69 -20.42
C GLY A 24 -12.97 0.30 -20.62
N GLU A 25 -12.42 -0.01 -21.79
CA GLU A 25 -11.79 -1.29 -22.08
C GLU A 25 -10.54 -1.51 -21.24
N ARG A 26 -10.29 -2.77 -20.84
CA ARG A 26 -9.12 -3.15 -20.02
C ARG A 26 -8.31 -4.25 -20.70
N PRO A 27 -7.75 -4.01 -21.89
CA PRO A 27 -7.05 -5.06 -22.66
C PRO A 27 -5.85 -5.65 -21.91
N GLU A 28 -5.22 -4.85 -21.04
CA GLU A 28 -4.09 -5.28 -20.20
C GLU A 28 -4.50 -5.93 -18.88
N GLY A 29 -5.81 -6.03 -18.61
CA GLY A 29 -6.37 -6.60 -17.39
C GLY A 29 -6.28 -5.69 -16.16
N LEU A 30 -6.53 -6.29 -14.99
CA LEU A 30 -6.55 -5.65 -13.66
C LEU A 30 -5.23 -5.87 -12.92
N LYS A 31 -4.13 -5.38 -13.50
CA LYS A 31 -2.78 -5.71 -13.06
C LYS A 31 -2.12 -4.55 -12.35
N THR A 32 -1.28 -4.89 -11.39
CA THR A 32 -0.27 -3.98 -10.86
C THR A 32 1.10 -4.48 -11.26
N VAL A 33 1.96 -3.56 -11.64
CA VAL A 33 3.31 -3.85 -12.13
C VAL A 33 4.32 -2.99 -11.41
N VAL A 34 5.54 -3.49 -11.29
CA VAL A 34 6.68 -2.69 -10.85
C VAL A 34 7.61 -2.49 -12.03
N LEU A 35 7.94 -1.23 -12.32
CA LEU A 35 8.90 -0.86 -13.34
C LEU A 35 10.30 -0.89 -12.73
N GLU A 36 11.30 -1.34 -13.48
CA GLU A 36 12.72 -1.35 -13.08
C GLU A 36 13.51 -0.31 -13.87
N SER A 37 14.31 0.49 -13.16
CA SER A 37 15.35 1.34 -13.74
C SER A 37 16.71 0.96 -13.16
N ALA A 38 17.74 0.96 -14.01
CA ALA A 38 19.14 0.75 -13.62
C ALA A 38 20.02 2.00 -13.85
N ASP A 39 19.40 3.13 -14.18
CA ASP A 39 20.07 4.37 -14.58
C ASP A 39 19.52 5.60 -13.82
N ALA A 40 19.16 5.40 -12.55
CA ALA A 40 18.60 6.41 -11.65
C ALA A 40 17.35 7.10 -12.21
N GLY A 41 16.45 6.30 -12.80
CA GLY A 41 15.14 6.72 -13.27
C GLY A 41 15.12 7.40 -14.64
N ARG A 42 16.24 7.40 -15.39
CA ARG A 42 16.28 7.95 -16.75
C ARG A 42 15.48 7.10 -17.73
N THR A 43 15.55 5.78 -17.60
CA THR A 43 14.77 4.84 -18.41
C THR A 43 14.16 3.72 -17.56
N TRP A 44 13.05 3.15 -18.04
CA TRP A 44 12.28 2.10 -17.36
C TRP A 44 11.92 0.95 -18.33
N PRO A 45 12.90 0.22 -18.89
CA PRO A 45 12.67 -0.71 -20.00
C PRO A 45 12.09 -2.06 -19.58
N ARG A 46 12.00 -2.35 -18.27
CA ARG A 46 11.54 -3.65 -17.74
C ARG A 46 10.45 -3.45 -16.71
N TYR A 47 9.58 -4.46 -16.60
CA TYR A 47 8.59 -4.53 -15.55
C TYR A 47 8.31 -5.97 -15.14
N ALA A 48 7.72 -6.14 -13.95
CA ALA A 48 7.18 -7.40 -13.47
C ALA A 48 5.76 -7.20 -12.94
N VAL A 49 4.90 -8.21 -13.07
CA VAL A 49 3.55 -8.20 -12.48
C VAL A 49 3.65 -8.55 -10.99
N MET A 50 3.07 -7.71 -10.14
CA MET A 50 2.98 -7.96 -8.69
C MET A 50 1.65 -8.66 -8.34
N PHE A 51 0.56 -8.18 -8.93
CA PHE A 51 -0.78 -8.72 -8.73
C PHE A 51 -1.57 -8.68 -10.04
N ASP A 52 -2.33 -9.73 -10.32
CA ASP A 52 -3.27 -9.81 -11.43
C ASP A 52 -4.64 -10.23 -10.90
N GLY A 53 -5.57 -9.27 -10.82
CA GLY A 53 -6.92 -9.51 -10.34
C GLY A 53 -7.93 -9.84 -11.44
N THR A 54 -7.49 -10.00 -12.70
CA THR A 54 -8.37 -10.11 -13.87
C THR A 54 -9.31 -11.31 -13.77
N ALA A 55 -8.78 -12.49 -13.43
CA ALA A 55 -9.56 -13.71 -13.32
C ALA A 55 -10.57 -13.69 -12.16
N GLU A 56 -10.27 -12.91 -11.11
CA GLU A 56 -11.10 -12.78 -9.92
C GLU A 56 -12.05 -11.56 -9.97
N GLY A 57 -11.92 -10.70 -10.98
CA GLY A 57 -12.69 -9.46 -11.08
C GLY A 57 -12.39 -8.45 -9.97
N VAL A 58 -11.21 -8.53 -9.34
CA VAL A 58 -10.82 -7.63 -8.25
C VAL A 58 -9.76 -6.64 -8.70
N GLU A 59 -9.86 -5.42 -8.22
CA GLU A 59 -8.84 -4.41 -8.41
C GLU A 59 -7.84 -4.39 -7.26
N HIS A 60 -6.56 -4.35 -7.65
CA HIS A 60 -5.47 -4.03 -6.75
C HIS A 60 -5.17 -2.53 -6.88
N TRP A 61 -5.81 -1.72 -6.05
CA TRP A 61 -5.78 -0.25 -6.17
C TRP A 61 -4.43 0.31 -5.76
N GLU A 62 -4.31 0.77 -4.52
CA GLU A 62 -3.07 1.35 -4.04
C GLU A 62 -2.10 0.24 -3.63
N VAL A 63 -0.93 0.26 -4.24
CA VAL A 63 0.18 -0.64 -3.93
C VAL A 63 1.27 0.06 -3.12
N SER A 64 1.99 -0.73 -2.33
CA SER A 64 3.18 -0.34 -1.58
C SER A 64 4.27 -1.37 -1.82
N VAL A 65 5.49 -0.90 -2.08
CA VAL A 65 6.66 -1.76 -2.25
C VAL A 65 7.73 -1.33 -1.26
N VAL A 66 8.37 -2.30 -0.60
CA VAL A 66 9.53 -2.10 0.28
C VAL A 66 10.47 -3.28 0.15
N GLN A 67 11.76 -3.09 0.45
CA GLN A 67 12.68 -4.21 0.62
C GLN A 67 12.76 -4.57 2.11
N LEU A 68 12.65 -5.86 2.40
CA LEU A 68 12.76 -6.43 3.74
C LEU A 68 14.23 -6.57 4.16
N ALA A 69 14.47 -6.73 5.47
CA ALA A 69 15.81 -6.88 6.03
C ALA A 69 16.57 -8.12 5.48
N ASP A 70 15.84 -9.15 5.04
CA ASP A 70 16.42 -10.35 4.41
C ASP A 70 16.68 -10.18 2.89
N GLY A 71 16.47 -8.98 2.35
CA GLY A 71 16.72 -8.64 0.96
C GLY A 71 15.56 -8.92 0.01
N ARG A 72 14.50 -9.65 0.43
CA ARG A 72 13.30 -9.85 -0.40
C ARG A 72 12.56 -8.53 -0.60
N VAL A 73 11.90 -8.39 -1.74
CA VAL A 73 11.02 -7.25 -2.02
C VAL A 73 9.59 -7.66 -1.69
N LEU A 74 8.94 -6.89 -0.80
CA LEU A 74 7.55 -7.03 -0.43
C LEU A 74 6.70 -6.05 -1.24
N ALA A 75 5.71 -6.57 -1.95
CA ALA A 75 4.61 -5.80 -2.51
C ALA A 75 3.35 -6.05 -1.68
N VAL A 76 2.57 -5.00 -1.42
CA VAL A 76 1.26 -5.06 -0.74
C VAL A 76 0.25 -4.28 -1.54
N SER A 77 -0.99 -4.76 -1.62
CA SER A 77 -2.10 -4.06 -2.27
C SER A 77 -3.32 -3.94 -1.37
N TRP A 78 -4.01 -2.80 -1.48
CA TRP A 78 -5.43 -2.76 -1.19
C TRP A 78 -6.21 -3.47 -2.31
N VAL A 79 -7.08 -4.40 -1.92
CA VAL A 79 -7.95 -5.17 -2.82
C VAL A 79 -9.40 -4.70 -2.69
N PHE A 80 -10.03 -4.41 -3.82
CA PHE A 80 -11.40 -3.95 -3.92
C PHE A 80 -12.13 -4.73 -5.01
N HIS A 81 -13.42 -4.96 -4.83
CA HIS A 81 -14.27 -5.57 -5.85
C HIS A 81 -15.31 -4.52 -6.27
N SER A 82 -15.05 -3.82 -7.37
CA SER A 82 -15.85 -2.65 -7.78
C SER A 82 -17.31 -2.98 -8.06
N GLU A 83 -17.61 -4.13 -8.66
CA GLU A 83 -18.99 -4.49 -9.01
C GLU A 83 -19.89 -4.64 -7.78
N SER A 84 -19.36 -5.21 -6.69
CA SER A 84 -20.12 -5.36 -5.45
C SER A 84 -19.85 -4.27 -4.42
N GLY A 85 -18.92 -3.35 -4.71
CA GLY A 85 -18.49 -2.31 -3.77
C GLY A 85 -17.79 -2.82 -2.50
N THR A 86 -17.13 -4.00 -2.52
CA THR A 86 -16.60 -4.61 -1.28
C THR A 86 -15.09 -4.55 -1.16
N HIS A 87 -14.61 -4.32 0.07
CA HIS A 87 -13.21 -4.54 0.42
C HIS A 87 -12.94 -6.04 0.61
N ARG A 88 -11.80 -6.49 0.11
CA ARG A 88 -11.24 -7.80 0.42
C ARG A 88 -10.03 -7.64 1.35
N PRO A 89 -9.64 -8.68 2.10
CA PRO A 89 -8.36 -8.67 2.79
C PRO A 89 -7.26 -8.23 1.82
N ASN A 90 -6.42 -7.30 2.29
CA ASN A 90 -5.25 -6.86 1.57
C ASN A 90 -4.39 -8.07 1.22
N ARG A 91 -3.68 -8.00 0.10
CA ARG A 91 -2.80 -9.07 -0.37
C ARG A 91 -1.36 -8.61 -0.37
N TYR A 92 -0.46 -9.56 -0.24
CA TYR A 92 0.97 -9.33 -0.39
C TYR A 92 1.57 -10.36 -1.36
N ALA A 93 2.68 -9.98 -1.97
CA ALA A 93 3.50 -10.86 -2.79
C ALA A 93 4.98 -10.58 -2.52
N LEU A 94 5.81 -11.61 -2.63
CA LEU A 94 7.23 -11.54 -2.34
C LEU A 94 8.06 -11.82 -3.57
N SER A 95 9.11 -11.05 -3.76
CA SER A 95 10.14 -11.28 -4.76
C SER A 95 11.46 -11.61 -4.07
N SER A 96 12.12 -12.67 -4.53
CA SER A 96 13.45 -13.08 -4.08
C SER A 96 14.56 -12.70 -5.07
N ASP A 97 14.20 -12.07 -6.19
CA ASP A 97 15.10 -11.68 -7.29
C ASP A 97 15.15 -10.16 -7.52
N GLY A 98 14.82 -9.40 -6.47
CA GLY A 98 14.90 -7.95 -6.46
C GLY A 98 13.85 -7.29 -7.36
N GLY A 99 12.62 -7.79 -7.34
CA GLY A 99 11.45 -7.23 -8.02
C GLY A 99 11.26 -7.67 -9.47
N ARG A 100 11.99 -8.68 -9.95
CA ARG A 100 11.88 -9.15 -11.35
C ARG A 100 10.81 -10.21 -11.54
N SER A 101 10.49 -10.96 -10.49
CA SER A 101 9.33 -11.84 -10.41
C SER A 101 8.78 -11.87 -8.99
N PHE A 102 7.48 -12.08 -8.86
CA PHE A 102 6.79 -12.19 -7.58
C PHE A 102 6.14 -13.57 -7.44
N ALA A 103 6.21 -14.14 -6.24
CA ALA A 103 5.49 -15.34 -5.88
C ALA A 103 3.97 -15.10 -5.93
N PRO A 104 3.15 -16.17 -6.04
CA PRO A 104 1.70 -16.05 -5.98
C PRO A 104 1.24 -15.21 -4.77
N PRO A 105 0.26 -14.30 -4.95
CA PRO A 105 -0.25 -13.47 -3.87
C PRO A 105 -0.83 -14.30 -2.73
N ALA A 106 -0.61 -13.85 -1.50
CA ALA A 106 -1.24 -14.40 -0.30
C ALA A 106 -1.99 -13.31 0.46
N GLU A 107 -2.94 -13.71 1.31
CA GLU A 107 -3.66 -12.77 2.16
C GLU A 107 -2.73 -12.19 3.22
N LEU A 108 -2.76 -10.87 3.36
CA LEU A 108 -2.01 -10.15 4.39
C LEU A 108 -2.73 -10.23 5.73
N GLY A 109 -4.06 -10.31 5.76
CA GLY A 109 -4.86 -10.32 6.99
C GLY A 109 -5.30 -8.94 7.48
N LEU A 110 -4.82 -7.86 6.84
CA LEU A 110 -5.34 -6.50 7.05
C LEU A 110 -6.52 -6.22 6.12
N LEU A 111 -7.50 -5.45 6.59
CA LEU A 111 -8.65 -5.02 5.80
C LEU A 111 -8.69 -3.49 5.73
N GLY A 112 -8.22 -2.90 4.64
CA GLY A 112 -8.29 -1.46 4.51
C GLY A 112 -7.67 -0.81 3.27
N GLN A 113 -7.98 0.48 3.16
CA GLN A 113 -7.68 1.35 2.04
C GLN A 113 -6.48 2.24 2.31
N THR A 114 -5.72 2.46 1.24
CA THR A 114 -4.28 2.68 1.24
C THR A 114 -3.59 1.85 2.33
N CYS A 115 -2.97 0.74 1.98
CA CYS A 115 -2.11 0.02 2.90
C CYS A 115 -0.67 0.29 2.50
N LYS A 116 0.06 1.01 3.36
CA LYS A 116 1.45 1.39 3.13
C LYS A 116 2.33 0.62 4.10
N ALA A 117 3.44 0.12 3.59
CA ALA A 117 4.41 -0.66 4.35
C ALA A 117 5.68 0.16 4.55
N LEU A 118 6.32 -0.03 5.71
CA LEU A 118 7.67 0.40 6.01
C LEU A 118 8.42 -0.79 6.60
N ALA A 119 9.47 -1.25 5.92
CA ALA A 119 10.41 -2.19 6.52
C ALA A 119 11.26 -1.45 7.54
N LEU A 120 11.30 -1.97 8.77
CA LEU A 120 12.06 -1.40 9.88
C LEU A 120 13.45 -2.04 9.96
N GLN A 121 14.39 -1.33 10.59
CA GLN A 121 15.78 -1.78 10.74
C GLN A 121 15.92 -3.06 11.57
N ASP A 122 14.98 -3.34 12.47
CA ASP A 122 14.96 -4.55 13.29
C ASP A 122 14.34 -5.78 12.59
N GLY A 123 13.94 -5.64 11.33
CA GLY A 123 13.35 -6.70 10.52
C GLY A 123 11.83 -6.82 10.61
N ARG A 124 11.16 -6.02 11.45
CA ARG A 124 9.70 -5.90 11.45
C ARG A 124 9.21 -5.06 10.28
N VAL A 125 7.91 -5.09 10.06
CA VAL A 125 7.23 -4.21 9.09
C VAL A 125 6.12 -3.45 9.78
N LEU A 126 6.13 -2.13 9.65
CA LEU A 126 5.03 -1.28 10.06
C LEU A 126 4.08 -1.08 8.88
N PHE A 127 2.83 -1.49 9.04
CA PHE A 127 1.76 -1.16 8.12
C PHE A 127 0.96 0.02 8.64
N VAL A 128 0.76 1.05 7.82
CA VAL A 128 -0.17 2.13 8.11
C VAL A 128 -1.26 2.16 7.05
N TYR A 129 -2.50 2.11 7.49
CA TYR A 129 -3.63 1.88 6.61
C TYR A 129 -4.95 2.46 7.14
N ARG A 130 -5.89 2.75 6.24
CA ARG A 130 -7.24 3.17 6.64
C ARG A 130 -8.12 1.95 6.74
N ARG A 131 -8.55 1.60 7.94
CA ARG A 131 -9.37 0.40 8.16
C ARG A 131 -10.73 0.56 7.49
N ALA A 132 -11.17 -0.50 6.82
CA ALA A 132 -12.49 -0.51 6.18
C ALA A 132 -13.62 -0.80 7.17
N ASP A 133 -13.33 -1.52 8.24
CA ASP A 133 -14.30 -1.93 9.27
C ASP A 133 -14.42 -0.94 10.43
N ARG A 134 -13.35 -0.20 10.72
CA ARG A 134 -13.30 0.79 11.80
C ARG A 134 -12.66 2.09 11.32
N PRO A 135 -13.42 3.16 11.08
CA PRO A 135 -12.91 4.40 10.52
C PRO A 135 -11.68 4.94 11.27
N GLY A 136 -10.72 5.44 10.49
CA GLY A 136 -9.48 6.03 10.98
C GLY A 136 -8.25 5.54 10.22
N LEU A 137 -7.13 6.19 10.48
CA LEU A 137 -5.79 5.79 10.09
C LEU A 137 -5.20 4.94 11.23
N TRP A 138 -4.78 3.73 10.91
CA TRP A 138 -4.31 2.73 11.85
C TRP A 138 -2.90 2.29 11.52
N ALA A 139 -2.15 1.91 12.55
CA ALA A 139 -0.88 1.23 12.44
C ALA A 139 -1.03 -0.23 12.89
N ALA A 140 -0.32 -1.14 12.24
CA ALA A 140 -0.11 -2.51 12.68
C ALA A 140 1.38 -2.82 12.54
N LEU A 141 2.05 -3.09 13.66
CA LEU A 141 3.41 -3.62 13.65
C LEU A 141 3.35 -5.12 13.38
N SER A 142 4.24 -5.64 12.55
CA SER A 142 4.08 -7.00 12.03
C SER A 142 5.41 -7.70 11.82
N THR A 143 5.39 -9.00 12.04
CA THR A 143 6.49 -9.92 11.75
C THR A 143 6.04 -10.97 10.75
N MET A 144 6.97 -11.48 9.95
CA MET A 144 6.71 -12.63 9.09
C MET A 144 7.31 -13.89 9.73
N ASN A 145 6.48 -14.88 10.00
CA ASN A 145 6.90 -16.15 10.58
C ASN A 145 6.33 -17.31 9.75
N GLY A 146 7.19 -18.24 9.32
CA GLY A 146 6.77 -19.41 8.52
C GLY A 146 6.07 -19.06 7.20
N GLY A 147 6.29 -17.87 6.64
CA GLY A 147 5.63 -17.42 5.41
C GLY A 147 4.23 -16.82 5.61
N ALA A 148 3.83 -16.49 6.84
CA ALA A 148 2.61 -15.74 7.13
C ALA A 148 2.92 -14.50 7.97
N TRP A 149 2.07 -13.48 7.87
CA TRP A 149 2.18 -12.27 8.68
C TRP A 149 1.47 -12.45 10.03
N GLN A 150 2.15 -12.02 11.08
CA GLN A 150 1.59 -11.90 12.42
C GLN A 150 1.53 -10.41 12.74
N HIS A 151 0.32 -9.92 12.99
CA HIS A 151 0.09 -8.53 13.37
C HIS A 151 0.06 -8.43 14.89
N GLU A 152 0.80 -7.48 15.43
CA GLU A 152 0.71 -7.07 16.82
C GLU A 152 -0.53 -6.17 17.03
N GLU A 153 -0.56 -5.41 18.13
CA GLU A 153 -1.68 -4.52 18.42
C GLU A 153 -1.90 -3.47 17.30
N HIS A 154 -3.17 -3.27 16.97
CA HIS A 154 -3.59 -2.26 16.01
C HIS A 154 -3.79 -0.92 16.73
N LEU A 155 -2.93 0.05 16.44
CA LEU A 155 -2.97 1.39 17.05
C LEU A 155 -3.75 2.37 16.17
N LEU A 156 -4.75 3.04 16.74
CA LEU A 156 -5.40 4.17 16.06
C LEU A 156 -4.47 5.39 16.07
N LEU A 157 -4.07 5.86 14.89
CA LEU A 157 -3.23 7.04 14.73
C LEU A 157 -4.06 8.32 14.64
N TRP A 158 -5.16 8.29 13.89
CA TRP A 158 -6.01 9.47 13.66
C TRP A 158 -7.40 9.04 13.17
N ASN A 159 -8.47 9.71 13.60
CA ASN A 159 -9.84 9.43 13.14
C ASN A 159 -10.57 10.68 12.64
N GLY A 160 -10.19 11.88 13.10
CA GLY A 160 -10.77 13.16 12.65
C GLY A 160 -12.27 13.35 12.84
N GLY A 161 -12.99 12.36 13.39
CA GLY A 161 -14.45 12.34 13.48
C GLY A 161 -15.17 12.15 12.14
N LEU A 162 -14.46 11.78 11.06
CA LEU A 162 -15.01 11.68 9.70
C LEU A 162 -15.25 10.21 9.34
N ALA A 163 -16.28 9.62 9.98
CA ALA A 163 -16.62 8.21 9.83
C ALA A 163 -16.97 7.81 8.37
N ASP A 164 -17.46 8.76 7.58
CA ASP A 164 -17.96 8.53 6.22
C ASP A 164 -16.87 8.64 5.14
N SER A 165 -15.60 8.84 5.53
CA SER A 165 -14.49 8.97 4.58
C SER A 165 -13.89 7.61 4.21
N GLY A 166 -14.28 7.08 3.06
CA GLY A 166 -13.71 5.89 2.45
C GLY A 166 -14.40 5.56 1.13
N MET A 167 -13.81 4.66 0.34
CA MET A 167 -14.55 4.01 -0.74
C MET A 167 -15.51 2.99 -0.15
N THR A 168 -16.80 3.10 -0.46
CA THR A 168 -17.88 2.22 0.03
C THR A 168 -18.51 1.41 -1.09
N GLY A 169 -18.23 1.79 -2.34
CA GLY A 169 -18.80 1.23 -3.56
C GLY A 169 -20.29 1.48 -3.74
N ALA A 170 -20.89 2.37 -2.94
CA ALA A 170 -22.28 2.78 -3.09
C ALA A 170 -22.47 3.86 -4.17
N GLY A 171 -21.40 4.59 -4.50
CA GLY A 171 -21.37 5.61 -5.54
C GLY A 171 -20.37 5.31 -6.67
N GLY A 172 -20.27 6.25 -7.62
CA GLY A 172 -19.25 6.19 -8.65
C GLY A 172 -17.85 6.23 -8.03
N ALA A 173 -16.97 5.31 -8.44
CA ALA A 173 -15.63 5.18 -7.85
C ALA A 173 -14.81 6.50 -7.88
N SER A 174 -15.00 7.32 -8.91
CA SER A 174 -14.38 8.66 -9.00
C SER A 174 -14.91 9.63 -7.95
N ASP A 175 -16.22 9.61 -7.69
CA ASP A 175 -16.86 10.51 -6.73
C ASP A 175 -16.47 10.13 -5.30
N GLU A 176 -16.46 8.84 -5.00
CA GLU A 176 -16.02 8.34 -3.69
C GLU A 176 -14.54 8.63 -3.43
N LEU A 177 -13.69 8.47 -4.45
CA LEU A 177 -12.28 8.84 -4.37
C LEU A 177 -12.11 10.35 -4.12
N ALA A 178 -12.90 11.19 -4.78
CA ALA A 178 -12.91 12.65 -4.57
C ALA A 178 -13.48 13.05 -3.19
N ALA A 179 -14.35 12.23 -2.61
CA ALA A 179 -14.97 12.46 -1.32
C ALA A 179 -14.07 12.10 -0.12
N LEU A 180 -12.97 11.38 -0.34
CA LEU A 180 -12.01 11.04 0.71
C LEU A 180 -11.59 12.28 1.51
N LYS A 181 -11.42 12.09 2.82
CA LYS A 181 -11.05 13.17 3.74
C LYS A 181 -9.72 12.96 4.44
N PHE A 182 -9.07 11.82 4.25
CA PHE A 182 -7.72 11.58 4.73
C PHE A 182 -7.09 10.37 4.06
N GLY A 183 -5.76 10.29 4.10
CA GLY A 183 -5.04 9.08 3.72
C GLY A 183 -3.66 9.35 3.16
N PHE A 184 -3.25 8.43 2.28
CA PHE A 184 -1.94 8.37 1.65
C PHE A 184 -0.76 8.57 2.62
N PRO A 185 -0.68 7.79 3.72
CA PRO A 185 0.38 7.92 4.70
C PRO A 185 1.73 7.60 4.06
N GLN A 186 2.76 8.35 4.44
CA GLN A 186 4.15 8.07 4.13
C GLN A 186 4.90 7.97 5.45
N MET A 187 5.86 7.04 5.51
CA MET A 187 6.56 6.73 6.74
C MET A 187 8.06 6.79 6.52
N LEU A 188 8.77 7.27 7.54
CA LEU A 188 10.23 7.30 7.58
C LEU A 188 10.68 6.87 8.97
N GLU A 189 11.43 5.78 9.04
CA GLU A 189 12.14 5.39 10.25
C GLU A 189 13.33 6.34 10.49
N ARG A 190 13.46 6.77 11.73
CA ARG A 190 14.58 7.49 12.31
C ARG A 190 15.29 6.55 13.28
N GLY A 191 16.57 6.78 13.53
CA GLY A 191 17.37 5.91 14.41
C GLY A 191 16.72 5.73 15.78
N GLY A 192 16.85 4.52 16.34
CA GLY A 192 16.32 4.18 17.67
C GLY A 192 14.84 3.78 17.70
N GLY A 193 14.26 3.35 16.58
CA GLY A 193 12.87 2.87 16.52
C GLY A 193 11.82 3.99 16.48
N GLU A 194 12.21 5.23 16.18
CA GLU A 194 11.26 6.33 16.02
C GLU A 194 10.78 6.38 14.56
N VAL A 195 9.47 6.39 14.31
CA VAL A 195 8.91 6.51 12.96
C VAL A 195 8.12 7.81 12.83
N LEU A 196 8.43 8.59 11.80
CA LEU A 196 7.61 9.72 11.38
C LEU A 196 6.56 9.23 10.38
N VAL A 197 5.29 9.48 10.66
CA VAL A 197 4.16 9.18 9.75
C VAL A 197 3.54 10.49 9.30
N ALA A 198 3.59 10.81 8.00
CA ALA A 198 2.95 11.99 7.42
C ALA A 198 1.77 11.57 6.53
N PHE A 199 0.67 12.30 6.59
CA PHE A 199 -0.56 12.00 5.82
C PHE A 199 -1.35 13.27 5.56
N TRP A 200 -2.21 13.26 4.55
CA TRP A 200 -3.14 14.36 4.33
C TRP A 200 -4.46 14.10 5.05
N CYS A 201 -5.12 15.17 5.50
CA CYS A 201 -6.44 15.12 6.12
C CYS A 201 -7.23 16.41 5.87
N PHE A 202 -8.55 16.34 5.97
CA PHE A 202 -9.46 17.46 5.89
C PHE A 202 -9.93 17.84 7.30
N GLU A 203 -9.62 19.05 7.72
CA GLU A 203 -9.98 19.61 9.02
C GLU A 203 -10.22 21.11 8.90
N ASP A 204 -11.15 21.64 9.68
CA ASP A 204 -11.56 23.05 9.67
C ASP A 204 -11.75 23.61 8.24
N TRP A 205 -12.49 22.86 7.41
CA TRP A 205 -12.81 23.25 6.04
C TRP A 205 -11.60 23.37 5.09
N SER A 206 -10.47 22.75 5.44
CA SER A 206 -9.23 22.82 4.67
C SER A 206 -8.51 21.46 4.61
N THR A 207 -7.86 21.17 3.49
CA THR A 207 -6.94 20.03 3.38
C THR A 207 -5.57 20.44 3.92
N ARG A 208 -5.01 19.60 4.82
CA ARG A 208 -3.74 19.84 5.51
C ARG A 208 -2.87 18.60 5.45
N ILE A 209 -1.57 18.77 5.65
CA ILE A 209 -0.65 17.68 5.95
C ILE A 209 -0.46 17.61 7.46
N ARG A 210 -0.77 16.46 8.05
CA ARG A 210 -0.44 16.14 9.44
C ARG A 210 0.74 15.18 9.48
N TRP A 211 1.41 15.17 10.62
CA TRP A 211 2.39 14.15 10.93
C TRP A 211 2.27 13.70 12.39
N ILE A 212 2.65 12.45 12.62
CA ILE A 212 2.65 11.78 13.93
C ILE A 212 4.02 11.15 14.10
N ARG A 213 4.48 11.11 15.35
CA ARG A 213 5.70 10.41 15.75
C ARG A 213 5.32 9.17 16.53
N LEU A 214 5.79 8.02 16.08
CA LEU A 214 5.57 6.73 16.71
C LEU A 214 6.90 6.23 17.26
N ASP A 215 6.85 5.60 18.42
CA ASP A 215 7.95 4.81 18.95
C ASP A 215 7.58 3.34 18.78
N VAL A 216 8.39 2.61 18.01
CA VAL A 216 8.22 1.18 17.74
C VAL A 216 9.37 0.36 18.33
N SER A 217 10.13 0.89 19.29
CA SER A 217 11.28 0.19 19.89
C SER A 217 10.91 -0.96 20.84
N GLY A 218 9.65 -1.05 21.26
CA GLY A 218 9.11 -2.09 22.16
C GLY A 218 8.98 -3.46 21.53
#